data_AF-A0A7C5INP7-F1
#
_entry.id   AF-A0A7C5INP7-F1
#
_cell.length_a   1.000
_cell.length_b   1.000
_cell.length_c   1.000
_cell.angle_alpha   90.00
_cell.angle_beta   90.00
_cell.angle_gamma   90.00
#
_symmetry.space_group_name_H-M   'P 1'
#
loop_
_entity.id
_entity.type
_entity.pdbx_description
1 polymer ?
#
loop_
_entity_poly.entity_id
_entity_poly.type
_entity_poly.pdbx_seq_one_letter_code
_entity_poly.pdbx_strand_id
1 'polypeptide(L)'
;DLQEGIFYAQLIFEQDGKIYEIDSRTSDAVAIGVRFKVPVYTYENVLSVAGIEVEDSELEDGTDPILGSVEDDDETAFEEEVVVGETDEDQVTRIKKEMDAAITDEDYEKAARLRDEIARLEGTDN
;
A
#
# COMPACT_ATOMS: atom_id res chain seq x y z
N ASP A 1 -1.02 2.87 -15.88
CA ASP A 1 -1.46 4.29 -15.74
C ASP A 1 -1.49 4.64 -14.25
N LEU A 2 -1.51 5.93 -13.90
CA LEU A 2 -1.59 6.41 -12.52
C LEU A 2 -2.61 7.55 -12.46
N GLN A 3 -3.70 7.37 -11.72
CA GLN A 3 -4.73 8.39 -11.54
C GLN A 3 -5.10 8.49 -10.06
N GLU A 4 -5.07 9.70 -9.49
CA GLU A 4 -5.42 9.96 -8.08
C GLU A 4 -4.64 9.06 -7.08
N GLY A 5 -3.37 8.77 -7.37
CA GLY A 5 -2.54 7.87 -6.56
C GLY A 5 -2.82 6.37 -6.76
N ILE A 6 -3.81 6.01 -7.59
CA ILE A 6 -4.18 4.63 -7.88
C ILE A 6 -3.49 4.18 -9.16
N PHE A 7 -2.72 3.10 -9.08
CA PHE A 7 -2.08 2.49 -10.25
C PHE A 7 -3.02 1.52 -10.97
N TYR A 8 -2.95 1.55 -12.30
CA TYR A 8 -3.71 0.67 -13.18
C TYR A 8 -2.76 -0.12 -14.08
N ALA A 9 -3.07 -1.42 -14.25
CA ALA A 9 -2.32 -2.32 -15.12
C ALA A 9 -3.25 -3.06 -16.10
N GLN A 10 -2.67 -3.50 -17.20
CA GLN A 10 -3.31 -4.38 -18.16
C GLN A 10 -2.35 -5.50 -18.54
N LEU A 11 -2.88 -6.70 -18.67
CA LEU A 11 -2.16 -7.85 -19.18
C LEU A 11 -2.40 -7.94 -20.68
N ILE A 12 -1.30 -7.99 -21.44
CA ILE A 12 -1.33 -8.10 -22.89
C ILE A 12 -0.94 -9.53 -23.26
N PHE A 13 -1.88 -10.26 -23.86
CA PHE A 13 -1.67 -11.62 -24.35
C PHE A 13 -1.67 -11.64 -25.87
N GLU A 14 -0.70 -12.31 -26.47
CA GLU A 14 -0.72 -12.63 -27.89
C GLU A 14 -1.07 -14.11 -28.07
N GLN A 15 -2.14 -14.39 -28.79
CA GLN A 15 -2.55 -15.73 -29.16
C GLN A 15 -2.97 -15.77 -30.63
N ASP A 16 -2.34 -16.65 -31.42
CA ASP A 16 -2.61 -16.83 -32.85
C ASP A 16 -2.56 -15.51 -33.66
N GLY A 17 -1.63 -14.61 -33.31
CA GLY A 17 -1.47 -13.30 -33.93
C GLY A 17 -2.56 -12.28 -33.55
N LYS A 18 -3.41 -12.59 -32.57
CA LYS A 18 -4.37 -11.67 -31.99
C LYS A 18 -3.90 -11.20 -30.62
N ILE A 19 -4.08 -9.91 -30.38
CA ILE A 19 -3.76 -9.27 -29.11
C ILE A 19 -5.04 -9.23 -28.27
N TYR A 20 -4.91 -9.63 -27.01
CA TYR A 20 -5.95 -9.57 -25.99
C TYR A 20 -5.45 -8.72 -24.84
N GLU A 21 -6.25 -7.73 -24.46
CA GLU A 21 -5.97 -6.83 -23.35
C GLU A 21 -6.94 -7.15 -22.22
N ILE A 22 -6.41 -7.42 -21.03
CA ILE A 22 -7.18 -7.78 -19.85
C ILE A 22 -6.83 -6.82 -18.72
N ASP A 23 -7.82 -6.10 -18.21
CA ASP A 23 -7.65 -5.24 -17.04
C ASP A 23 -7.21 -6.06 -15.82
N SER A 24 -6.24 -5.52 -15.08
CA SER A 24 -5.65 -6.20 -13.94
C SER A 24 -5.27 -5.21 -12.84
N ARG A 25 -5.27 -5.66 -11.59
CA ARG A 25 -4.60 -4.92 -10.53
C ARG A 25 -3.09 -4.99 -10.78
N THR A 26 -2.38 -3.91 -10.46
CA THR A 26 -0.92 -3.84 -10.58
C THR A 26 -0.21 -4.99 -9.88
N SER A 27 -0.65 -5.37 -8.68
CA SER A 27 -0.05 -6.48 -7.92
C SER A 27 -0.13 -7.82 -8.66
N ASP A 28 -1.30 -8.13 -9.24
CA ASP A 28 -1.52 -9.37 -9.99
C ASP A 28 -0.68 -9.36 -11.29
N ALA A 29 -0.61 -8.23 -11.99
CA ALA A 29 0.18 -8.10 -13.22
C ALA A 29 1.69 -8.28 -12.98
N VAL A 30 2.23 -7.67 -11.92
CA VAL A 30 3.65 -7.81 -11.53
C VAL A 30 3.95 -9.25 -11.11
N ALA A 31 3.09 -9.87 -10.31
CA ALA A 31 3.29 -11.25 -9.87
C ALA A 31 3.36 -12.23 -11.05
N ILE A 32 2.47 -12.07 -12.04
CA ILE A 32 2.51 -12.85 -13.29
C ILE A 32 3.80 -12.54 -14.06
N GLY A 33 4.17 -11.26 -14.16
CA GLY A 33 5.42 -10.77 -14.74
C GLY A 33 6.64 -11.56 -14.24
N VAL A 34 6.81 -11.56 -12.92
CA VAL A 34 7.90 -12.26 -12.23
C VAL A 34 7.79 -13.78 -12.40
N ARG A 35 6.59 -14.34 -12.24
CA ARG A 35 6.37 -15.80 -12.26
C ARG A 35 6.69 -16.44 -13.61
N PHE A 36 6.38 -15.75 -14.70
CA PHE A 36 6.56 -16.22 -16.07
C PHE A 36 7.75 -15.57 -16.78
N LYS A 37 8.47 -14.66 -16.10
CA LYS A 37 9.61 -13.91 -16.63
C LYS A 37 9.27 -13.18 -17.93
N VAL A 38 8.10 -12.56 -17.96
CA VAL A 38 7.67 -11.73 -19.08
C VAL A 38 8.11 -10.28 -18.85
N PRO A 39 8.42 -9.52 -19.91
CA PRO A 39 8.82 -8.12 -19.76
C PRO A 39 7.66 -7.29 -19.20
N VAL A 40 7.98 -6.40 -18.27
CA VAL A 40 7.04 -5.44 -17.70
C VAL A 40 7.36 -4.07 -18.27
N TYR A 41 6.31 -3.37 -18.71
CA TYR A 41 6.41 -2.03 -19.26
C TYR A 41 5.57 -1.07 -18.42
N THR A 42 6.00 0.17 -18.37
CA THR A 42 5.24 1.27 -17.78
C THR A 42 5.32 2.49 -18.68
N TYR A 43 4.47 3.47 -18.42
CA TYR A 43 4.52 4.75 -19.11
C TYR A 43 5.56 5.67 -18.45
N GLU A 44 6.20 6.50 -19.28
CA GLU A 44 7.24 7.44 -18.83
C GLU A 44 6.75 8.38 -17.71
N ASN A 45 5.49 8.83 -17.79
CA ASN A 45 4.90 9.70 -16.78
C ASN A 45 4.74 9.01 -15.42
N VAL A 46 4.48 7.70 -15.41
CA VAL A 46 4.38 6.92 -14.17
C VAL A 46 5.77 6.77 -13.56
N LEU A 47 6.79 6.47 -14.37
CA LEU A 47 8.18 6.39 -13.93
C LEU A 47 8.69 7.74 -13.41
N SER A 48 8.31 8.85 -14.05
CA SER A 48 8.72 10.20 -13.62
C SER A 48 8.14 10.62 -12.27
N VAL A 49 6.98 10.06 -11.89
CA VAL A 49 6.27 10.42 -10.65
C VAL A 49 6.63 9.48 -9.50
N ALA A 50 6.76 8.18 -9.77
CA ALA A 50 6.91 7.15 -8.74
C ALA A 50 8.19 6.32 -8.89
N GLY A 51 9.04 6.63 -9.86
CA GLY A 51 10.33 5.99 -10.03
C GLY A 51 11.31 6.42 -8.95
N ILE A 52 12.04 5.45 -8.40
CA ILE A 52 13.11 5.68 -7.43
C ILE A 52 14.43 5.45 -8.15
N GLU A 53 15.35 6.42 -8.05
CA GLU A 53 16.72 6.23 -8.50
C GLU A 53 17.47 5.41 -7.45
N VAL A 54 17.89 4.21 -7.82
CA VAL A 54 18.71 3.34 -6.97
C VAL A 54 20.17 3.56 -7.34
N GLU A 55 21.01 3.93 -6.37
CA GLU A 55 22.44 4.12 -6.61
C GLU A 55 23.16 2.76 -6.66
N ASP A 56 24.10 2.60 -7.61
CA ASP A 56 24.80 1.32 -7.85
C ASP A 56 25.55 0.77 -6.61
N SER A 57 25.92 1.64 -5.66
CA SER A 57 26.58 1.24 -4.40
C SER A 57 25.66 0.49 -3.43
N GLU A 58 24.34 0.59 -3.58
CA GLU A 58 23.36 -0.05 -2.70
C GLU A 58 23.05 -1.50 -3.13
N LEU A 59 23.49 -1.90 -4.33
CA LEU A 59 23.28 -3.25 -4.89
C LEU A 59 24.34 -4.27 -4.44
N GLU A 60 25.50 -3.82 -3.92
CA GLU A 60 26.63 -4.71 -3.58
C GLU A 60 26.46 -5.47 -2.25
N ASP A 61 25.62 -4.99 -1.33
CA ASP A 61 25.53 -5.56 0.03
C ASP A 61 24.51 -6.72 0.19
N GLY A 62 23.94 -7.22 -0.92
CA GLY A 62 23.01 -8.35 -0.90
C GLY A 62 21.67 -8.07 -0.21
N THR A 63 21.48 -6.84 0.27
CA THR A 63 20.19 -6.26 0.65
C THR A 63 19.55 -5.71 -0.62
N ASP A 64 18.40 -6.28 -1.01
CA ASP A 64 17.58 -5.70 -2.10
C ASP A 64 17.28 -4.23 -1.75
N PRO A 65 17.76 -3.23 -2.52
CA PRO A 65 17.55 -1.83 -2.18
C PRO A 65 16.06 -1.47 -2.16
N ILE A 66 15.24 -2.21 -2.92
CA ILE A 66 13.77 -2.06 -2.92
C ILE A 66 13.15 -2.44 -1.55
N LEU A 67 13.81 -3.31 -0.78
CA LEU A 67 13.34 -3.74 0.54
C LEU A 67 13.91 -2.89 1.69
N GLY A 68 14.86 -2.00 1.41
CA GLY A 68 15.69 -1.32 2.42
C GLY A 68 15.50 0.20 2.54
N SER A 69 14.82 0.86 1.61
CA SER A 69 14.73 2.33 1.58
C SER A 69 13.36 2.85 1.11
N VAL A 70 12.29 2.41 1.77
CA VAL A 70 11.13 3.28 1.98
C VAL A 70 11.44 4.13 3.22
N GLU A 71 12.34 5.09 3.07
CA GLU A 71 12.36 6.23 3.98
C GLU A 71 11.26 7.18 3.53
N ASP A 72 10.28 7.31 4.44
CA ASP A 72 9.16 8.23 4.44
C ASP A 72 9.51 9.61 3.85
N ASP A 73 8.94 9.91 2.68
CA ASP A 73 8.72 11.29 2.26
C ASP A 73 7.39 11.40 1.49
N ASP A 74 6.33 10.86 2.10
CA ASP A 74 4.96 11.39 1.94
C ASP A 74 4.14 11.00 3.18
N GLU A 75 3.58 12.01 3.86
CA GLU A 75 2.70 11.85 5.01
C GLU A 75 1.34 11.24 4.59
N THR A 76 1.32 9.96 4.21
CA THR A 76 0.13 9.12 4.31
C THR A 76 0.55 7.69 4.65
N ALA A 77 0.43 7.35 5.93
CA ALA A 77 0.68 6.02 6.44
C ALA A 77 -0.28 5.00 5.80
N PHE A 78 0.16 4.38 4.70
CA PHE A 78 -0.34 3.08 4.26
C PHE A 78 0.56 2.01 4.88
N GLU A 79 0.31 1.73 6.16
CA GLU A 79 0.69 0.44 6.75
C GLU A 79 -0.20 -0.63 6.10
N GLU A 80 0.23 -1.21 4.97
CA GLU A 80 -0.37 -2.44 4.44
C GLU A 80 0.13 -3.61 5.29
N GLU A 81 -0.44 -3.76 6.50
CA GLU A 81 -0.33 -5.01 7.24
C GLU A 81 -1.19 -6.08 6.55
N VAL A 82 -0.53 -7.21 6.29
CA VAL A 82 -1.09 -8.43 5.73
C VAL A 82 -2.30 -8.87 6.56
N VAL A 83 -3.50 -8.81 5.97
CA VAL A 83 -4.77 -9.17 6.61
C VAL A 83 -4.77 -10.65 7.00
N VAL A 84 -4.45 -10.93 8.25
CA VAL A 84 -4.77 -12.17 8.95
C VAL A 84 -5.73 -11.81 10.07
N GLY A 85 -7.04 -11.88 9.76
CA GLY A 85 -8.16 -11.81 10.71
C GLY A 85 -8.03 -10.81 11.86
N GLU A 86 -8.46 -9.56 11.65
CA GLU A 86 -8.51 -8.55 12.72
C GLU A 86 -9.34 -9.06 13.91
N THR A 87 -8.71 -9.11 15.08
CA THR A 87 -9.41 -9.32 16.35
C THR A 87 -9.98 -7.99 16.85
N ASP A 88 -10.97 -8.04 17.74
CA ASP A 88 -11.52 -6.82 18.36
C ASP A 88 -10.42 -6.03 19.12
N GLU A 89 -9.38 -6.72 19.61
CA GLU A 89 -8.21 -6.12 20.25
C GLU A 89 -7.35 -5.29 19.28
N ASP A 90 -7.19 -5.75 18.04
CA ASP A 90 -6.43 -5.02 17.00
C ASP A 90 -7.18 -3.75 16.57
N GLN A 91 -8.51 -3.83 16.48
CA GLN A 91 -9.36 -2.68 16.15
C GLN A 91 -9.33 -1.62 17.26
N VAL A 92 -9.39 -2.02 18.52
CA VAL A 92 -9.26 -1.09 19.66
C VAL A 92 -7.89 -0.43 19.67
N THR A 93 -6.83 -1.18 19.37
CA THR A 93 -5.45 -0.65 19.34
C THR A 93 -5.30 0.42 18.26
N ARG A 94 -5.86 0.20 17.06
CA ARG A 94 -5.86 1.19 15.97
C ARG A 94 -6.64 2.46 16.35
N ILE A 95 -7.86 2.31 16.85
CA ILE A 95 -8.72 3.45 17.23
C ILE A 95 -8.08 4.27 18.35
N LYS A 96 -7.33 3.62 19.25
CA LYS A 96 -6.55 4.30 20.30
C LYS A 96 -5.39 5.12 19.74
N LYS A 97 -4.65 4.59 18.75
CA LYS A 97 -3.60 5.33 18.02
C LYS A 97 -4.17 6.58 17.35
N GLU A 98 -5.34 6.46 16.70
CA GLU A 98 -6.04 7.59 16.08
C GLU A 98 -6.56 8.62 17.09
N MET A 99 -7.00 8.17 18.28
CA MET A 99 -7.46 9.06 19.35
C MET A 99 -6.29 9.90 19.90
N ASP A 100 -5.13 9.29 20.13
CA ASP A 100 -3.93 9.99 20.62
C ASP A 100 -3.41 11.02 19.59
N ALA A 101 -3.51 10.70 18.30
CA ALA A 101 -3.24 11.66 17.22
C ALA A 101 -4.21 12.86 17.27
N ALA A 102 -5.52 12.60 17.41
CA ALA A 102 -6.51 13.67 17.51
C ALA A 102 -6.32 14.59 18.74
N ILE A 103 -5.83 14.04 19.87
CA ILE A 103 -5.48 14.84 21.05
C ILE A 103 -4.26 15.73 20.76
N THR A 104 -3.25 15.19 20.05
CA THR A 104 -2.04 15.93 19.65
C THR A 104 -2.38 17.07 18.70
N ASP A 105 -3.35 16.86 17.81
CA ASP A 105 -3.84 17.85 16.84
C ASP A 105 -4.88 18.82 17.43
N GLU A 106 -5.13 18.77 18.75
CA GLU A 106 -6.12 19.58 19.47
C GLU A 106 -7.59 19.40 18.96
N ASP A 107 -7.87 18.33 18.22
CA ASP A 107 -9.21 17.95 17.76
C ASP A 107 -9.93 17.10 18.82
N TYR A 108 -10.34 17.78 19.89
CA TYR A 108 -11.04 17.15 21.02
C TYR A 108 -12.40 16.57 20.64
N GLU A 109 -13.04 17.06 19.57
CA GLU A 109 -14.33 16.53 19.10
C GLU A 109 -14.14 15.15 18.48
N LYS A 110 -13.12 14.99 17.63
CA LYS A 110 -12.77 13.69 17.05
C LYS A 110 -12.28 12.71 18.12
N ALA A 111 -11.44 13.17 19.05
CA ALA A 111 -10.98 12.34 20.17
C ALA A 111 -12.14 11.81 21.03
N ALA A 112 -13.17 12.62 21.29
CA ALA A 112 -14.35 12.19 22.05
C ALA A 112 -15.14 11.08 21.33
N ARG A 113 -15.30 11.18 20.01
CA ARG A 113 -16.00 10.15 19.21
C ARG A 113 -15.23 8.83 19.20
N LEU A 114 -13.91 8.89 19.02
CA LEU A 114 -13.05 7.70 19.01
C LEU A 114 -13.03 7.01 20.38
N ARG A 115 -13.04 7.77 21.48
CA ARG A 115 -13.16 7.24 22.83
C ARG A 115 -14.49 6.49 23.04
N ASP A 116 -15.60 7.05 22.58
CA ASP A 116 -16.92 6.41 22.72
C ASP A 116 -17.02 5.15 21.85
N GLU A 117 -16.31 5.10 20.73
CA GLU A 117 -16.19 3.92 19.86
C GLU A 117 -15.38 2.79 20.51
N ILE A 118 -14.25 3.11 21.15
CA ILE A 118 -13.46 2.14 21.94
C ILE A 118 -14.33 1.52 23.03
N ALA A 119 -15.07 2.35 23.78
CA ALA A 119 -15.95 1.88 24.84
C ALA A 119 -17.07 0.96 24.33
N ARG A 120 -17.54 1.15 23.09
CA ARG A 120 -18.54 0.28 22.46
C ARG A 120 -17.96 -1.09 22.12
N LEU A 121 -16.74 -1.12 21.61
CA LEU A 121 -16.04 -2.37 21.26
C LEU A 121 -15.65 -3.15 22.53
N GLU A 122 -15.02 -2.50 23.51
CA GLU A 122 -14.66 -3.15 24.80
C GLU A 122 -15.89 -3.58 25.61
N GLY A 123 -17.02 -2.86 25.49
CA GLY A 123 -18.27 -3.16 26.19
C GLY A 123 -19.12 -4.28 25.58
N THR A 124 -18.78 -4.78 24.38
CA THR A 124 -19.50 -5.90 23.74
C THR A 124 -19.02 -7.27 24.27
N ASP A 125 -17.91 -7.29 25.01
CA ASP A 125 -17.25 -8.50 25.53
C ASP A 125 -17.60 -8.87 27.01
N ASN A 126 -18.73 -8.40 27.54
CA ASN A 126 -19.17 -8.74 28.91
C ASN A 126 -20.65 -9.19 29.02
#